data_AF-A0A6G1CHJ9-F1
#
_entry.id   AF-A0A6G1CHJ9-F1
#
_cell.length_a   1.000
_cell.length_b   1.000
_cell.length_c   1.000
_cell.angle_alpha   90.00
_cell.angle_beta   90.00
_cell.angle_gamma   90.00
#
_symmetry.space_group_name_H-M   'P 1'
#
loop_
_entity.id
_entity.type
_entity.pdbx_description
1 polymer ?
#
loop_
_entity_poly.entity_id
_entity_poly.type
_entity_poly.pdbx_seq_one_letter_code
_entity_poly.pdbx_strand_id
1 'polypeptide(L)' 'MGVYTFVCRSSGDEWTAKQLKGELEASAATPYELQRRLVAAASAADSAAGVQSSFAMVSPSSAVFQVRLLPIPSPP' A
#
# COMPACT_ATOMS: atom_id res chain seq x y z
N MET A 1 9.38 -12.60 -1.90
CA MET A 1 9.21 -11.35 -1.10
C MET A 1 8.99 -10.20 -2.06
N GLY A 2 7.72 -9.82 -2.26
CA GLY A 2 7.36 -8.64 -3.05
C GLY A 2 7.25 -7.39 -2.16
N VAL A 3 7.85 -6.28 -2.57
CA VAL A 3 7.68 -4.97 -1.93
C VAL A 3 6.91 -4.06 -2.88
N TYR A 4 5.72 -3.67 -2.47
CA TYR A 4 4.84 -2.76 -3.19
C TYR A 4 5.01 -1.38 -2.58
N THR A 5 5.57 -0.45 -3.35
CA THR A 5 5.69 0.94 -2.94
C THR A 5 4.62 1.76 -3.64
N PHE A 6 3.84 2.50 -2.86
CA PHE A 6 2.79 3.38 -3.31
C PHE A 6 3.10 4.81 -2.89
N VAL A 7 2.88 5.74 -3.81
CA VAL A 7 2.97 7.18 -3.57
C VAL A 7 1.55 7.67 -3.31
N CYS A 8 1.30 8.10 -2.09
CA CYS A 8 0.03 8.65 -1.65
C CYS A 8 0.06 10.17 -1.75
N ARG A 9 -1.01 10.77 -2.29
CA ARG A 9 -1.17 12.20 -2.41
C ARG A 9 -2.58 12.60 -2.00
N SER A 10 -2.66 13.59 -1.13
CA SER A 10 -3.90 14.27 -0.80
C SER A 10 -4.13 15.41 -1.78
N SER A 11 -5.34 15.51 -2.30
CA SER A 11 -5.77 16.63 -3.13
C SER A 11 -7.19 17.02 -2.71
N GLY A 12 -7.33 18.18 -2.07
CA GLY A 12 -8.61 18.62 -1.51
C GLY A 12 -9.07 17.72 -0.37
N ASP A 13 -10.12 16.93 -0.62
CA ASP A 13 -10.79 16.06 0.36
C ASP A 13 -10.56 14.56 0.10
N GLU A 14 -9.75 14.20 -0.91
CA GLU A 14 -9.49 12.80 -1.27
C GLU A 14 -7.99 12.49 -1.25
N TRP A 15 -7.68 11.28 -0.79
CA TRP A 15 -6.36 10.69 -0.88
C TRP A 15 -6.32 9.70 -2.04
N THR A 16 -5.35 9.91 -2.92
CA THR A 16 -5.05 9.01 -4.03
C THR A 16 -3.72 8.33 -3.76
N ALA A 17 -3.56 7.09 -4.21
CA ALA A 17 -2.31 6.37 -4.12
C ALA A 17 -2.06 5.60 -5.41
N LYS A 18 -0.83 5.69 -5.90
CA LYS A 18 -0.39 5.00 -7.11
C LYS A 18 0.87 4.22 -6.85
N GLN A 19 0.94 2.99 -7.35
CA GLN A 19 2.12 2.16 -7.24
C GLN A 19 3.28 2.80 -8.02
N LEU A 20 4.44 2.91 -7.38
CA LEU A 20 5.65 3.47 -8.00
C LEU A 20 6.18 2.60 -9.14
N LYS A 21 6.05 1.28 -8.98
CA LYS A 21 6.45 0.26 -9.97
C LYS A 21 5.31 -0.73 -10.16
N GLY A 22 4.33 -0.37 -10.98
CA GLY A 22 3.20 -1.22 -11.38
C GLY A 22 1.97 -0.38 -11.75
N GLU A 23 0.83 -1.05 -11.89
CA GLU A 23 -0.44 -0.44 -12.29
C GLU A 23 -1.49 -0.41 -11.17
N LEU A 24 -1.14 -0.84 -9.94
CA LEU A 24 -2.09 -0.74 -8.83
C LEU A 24 -2.26 0.72 -8.40
N GLU A 25 -3.51 1.16 -8.36
CA GLU A 25 -3.90 2.46 -7.83
C GLU A 25 -5.16 2.34 -6.97
N ALA A 26 -5.31 3.25 -6.02
CA ALA A 26 -6.48 3.33 -5.15
C ALA A 26 -6.73 4.79 -4.78
N SER A 27 -7.99 5.12 -4.51
CA SER A 27 -8.36 6.38 -3.89
C SER A 27 -9.30 6.14 -2.71
N ALA A 28 -9.31 7.05 -1.74
CA ALA A 28 -10.21 7.03 -0.60
C ALA A 28 -10.29 8.42 0.06
N ALA A 29 -11.38 8.69 0.77
CA ALA A 29 -11.53 9.95 1.51
C ALA A 29 -10.53 10.10 2.66
N THR A 30 -10.11 8.98 3.26
CA THR A 30 -9.17 8.99 4.40
C THR A 30 -7.94 8.13 4.14
N PRO A 31 -6.78 8.47 4.73
CA PRO A 31 -5.57 7.66 4.59
C PRO A 31 -5.74 6.26 5.17
N TYR A 32 -6.60 6.07 6.18
CA TYR A 32 -6.87 4.76 6.77
C TYR A 32 -7.56 3.82 5.78
N GLU A 33 -8.58 4.29 5.08
CA GLU A 33 -9.25 3.50 4.04
C GLU A 33 -8.33 3.21 2.86
N LEU A 34 -7.52 4.20 2.47
CA LEU A 34 -6.54 4.06 1.40
C LEU A 34 -5.56 2.92 1.71
N GLN A 35 -5.00 2.90 2.92
CA GLN A 35 -4.08 1.85 3.37
C GLN A 35 -4.72 0.46 3.28
N ARG A 36 -5.98 0.30 3.72
CA ARG A 36 -6.71 -0.98 3.63
C ARG A 36 -6.91 -1.42 2.19
N ARG A 37 -7.30 -0.51 1.29
CA ARG A 37 -7.47 -0.79 -0.15
C ARG A 37 -6.15 -1.23 -0.78
N LEU A 38 -5.06 -0.53 -0.50
CA LEU A 38 -3.73 -0.86 -1.02
C LEU A 38 -3.20 -2.20 -0.49
N VAL A 39 -3.41 -2.50 0.80
CA VAL A 39 -3.07 -3.80 1.40
C VAL A 39 -3.86 -4.92 0.74
N ALA A 40 -5.16 -4.74 0.55
CA ALA A 40 -6.00 -5.73 -0.11
C ALA A 40 -5.55 -5.97 -1.55
N ALA A 41 -5.27 -4.91 -2.30
CA ALA A 41 -4.79 -5.00 -3.68
C ALA A 41 -3.42 -5.70 -3.77
N ALA A 42 -2.47 -5.38 -2.87
CA ALA A 42 -1.19 -6.08 -2.79
C ALA A 42 -1.37 -7.56 -2.44
N SER A 43 -2.23 -7.90 -1.48
CA SER A 43 -2.51 -9.30 -1.11
C SER A 43 -3.21 -10.10 -2.22
N ALA A 44 -4.02 -9.43 -3.03
CA ALA A 44 -4.69 -10.06 -4.17
C ALA A 44 -3.69 -10.34 -5.31
N ALA A 45 -2.66 -9.49 -5.45
CA ALA A 45 -1.65 -9.64 -6.50
C ALA A 45 -0.67 -10.79 -6.22
N ASP A 46 -0.40 -11.13 -4.96
CA ASP A 46 0.59 -12.13 -4.58
C ASP A 46 0.12 -12.85 -3.30
N SER A 47 -0.17 -14.15 -3.43
CA SER A 47 -0.75 -14.99 -2.39
C SER A 47 0.25 -15.23 -1.26
N ALA A 48 0.35 -14.27 -0.35
CA ALA A 48 1.29 -14.29 0.78
C ALA A 48 0.59 -14.57 2.12
N ALA A 49 1.28 -15.25 3.05
CA ALA A 49 0.74 -15.55 4.39
C ALA A 49 0.81 -14.37 5.36
N GLY A 50 1.59 -13.32 5.04
CA GLY A 50 1.77 -12.18 5.92
C GLY A 50 1.91 -10.88 5.14
N VAL A 51 1.20 -9.84 5.59
CA VAL A 51 1.31 -8.50 5.04
C VAL A 51 1.87 -7.57 6.10
N GLN A 52 2.98 -6.90 5.79
CA GLN A 52 3.53 -5.83 6.61
C GLN A 52 3.42 -4.52 5.85
N SER A 53 2.63 -3.58 6.35
CA SER A 53 2.52 -2.25 5.77
C SER A 53 3.27 -1.20 6.59
N SER A 54 3.81 -0.18 5.92
CA SER A 54 4.43 0.99 6.53
C SER A 54 3.94 2.24 5.83
N PHE A 55 3.38 3.18 6.59
CA PHE A 55 2.90 4.47 6.09
C PHE A 55 3.76 5.59 6.66
N ALA A 56 4.39 6.38 5.79
CA ALA A 56 5.25 7.48 6.16
C ALA A 56 4.76 8.77 5.48
N MET A 57 4.35 9.75 6.28
CA MET A 57 4.03 11.09 5.78
C MET A 57 5.32 11.82 5.42
N VAL A 58 5.41 12.31 4.19
CA VAL A 58 6.54 13.13 3.71
C VAL A 58 6.18 14.62 3.82
N SER A 59 4.91 14.94 3.61
CA SER A 59 4.33 16.27 3.76
C SER A 59 2.87 16.16 4.24
N PRO A 60 2.22 17.27 4.61
CA PRO A 60 0.80 17.26 4.98
C PRO A 60 -0.14 16.74 3.87
N SER A 61 0.32 16.77 2.62
CA SER A 61 -0.44 16.35 1.44
C SER A 61 0.21 15.21 0.66
N SER A 62 1.28 14.60 1.17
CA SER A 62 1.99 13.52 0.48
C SER A 62 2.55 12.52 1.47
N ALA A 63 2.37 11.23 1.16
CA ALA A 63 2.87 10.14 1.97
C ALA A 63 3.38 9.02 1.07
N VAL A 64 4.23 8.17 1.62
CA VAL A 64 4.68 6.94 0.97
C VAL A 64 4.13 5.79 1.77
N PHE A 65 3.51 4.84 1.07
CA PHE A 65 3.00 3.62 1.67
C PHE A 65 3.72 2.42 1.08
N GLN A 66 4.35 1.62 1.92
CA GLN A 66 5.06 0.42 1.52
C GLN A 66 4.37 -0.80 2.10
N VAL A 67 3.96 -1.71 1.22
CA VAL A 67 3.41 -3.01 1.60
C VAL A 67 4.43 -4.08 1.26
N ARG A 68 4.89 -4.80 2.28
CA ARG A 68 5.79 -5.95 2.16
C ARG A 68 4.99 -7.21 2.36
N LEU A 69 5.04 -8.08 1.37
CA LEU A 69 4.48 -9.42 1.47
C LEU A 69 5.57 -10.37 1.96
N LEU A 70 5.33 -10.94 3.14
CA LEU A 70 6.21 -11.92 3.75
C LEU A 70 5.94 -13.30 3.14
N PRO A 71 7.00 -14.05 2.80
CA PRO A 71 6.84 -15.39 2.25
C PRO A 71 6.26 -16.29 3.33
N ILE A 72 5.50 -17.29 2.92
CA ILE A 72 5.02 -18.32 3.83
C ILE A 72 6.26 -19.01 4.45
N PRO A 73 6.38 -19.12 5.78
CA PRO A 73 7.43 -19.93 6.35
C PRO A 73 7.18 -21.38 5.93
N SER A 74 8.10 -21.98 5.17
CA SER A 74 8.05 -23.41 4.88
C SER A 74 8.25 -24.19 6.18
N PRO A 75 7.43 -25.21 6.47
CA PRO A 75 7.64 -26.06 7.65
C PRO A 75 8.97 -26.84 7.51
N PRO A 76 9.63 -27.15 8.65
CA PRO A 76 10.90 -27.88 8.67
C PRO A 76 10.77 -29.34 8.21
#